data_AF-A0A1J0ABK9-F1
#
_entry.id   AF-A0A1J0ABK9-F1
#
_cell.length_a   1.000
_cell.length_b   1.000
_cell.length_c   1.000
_cell.angle_alpha   90.00
_cell.angle_beta   90.00
_cell.angle_gamma   90.00
#
_symmetry.space_group_name_H-M   'P 1'
#
loop_
_entity.id
_entity.type
_entity.pdbx_description
1 polymer ?
#
loop_
_entity_poly.entity_id
_entity_poly.type
_entity_poly.pdbx_seq_one_letter_code
_entity_poly.pdbx_strand_id
1 'polypeptide(L)'
;MGKPLDSEEQAILNSVEQGEWQSVPSLELEIKRYRDYAVASRQSIVTPGASVRILRELQDMTPTDLATLTGLSVETITAIEQEQIPLTEAGSVVIAQALRCDPRVLLASV
;
A
#
# COMPACT_ATOMS: atom_id res chain seq x y z
N MET A 1 -33.24 21.58 1.53
CA MET A 1 -33.92 20.89 2.65
C MET A 1 -33.17 19.59 2.88
N GLY A 2 -32.63 19.36 4.08
CA GLY A 2 -31.89 18.12 4.38
C GLY A 2 -32.80 16.91 4.22
N LYS A 3 -32.25 15.77 3.79
CA LYS A 3 -32.98 14.49 3.75
C LYS A 3 -33.52 14.21 5.16
N PRO A 4 -34.79 13.80 5.31
CA PRO A 4 -35.29 13.36 6.60
C PRO A 4 -34.48 12.16 7.08
N LEU A 5 -34.20 12.12 8.39
CA LEU A 5 -33.52 10.98 9.00
C LEU A 5 -34.33 9.71 8.74
N ASP A 6 -33.63 8.64 8.37
CA ASP A 6 -34.29 7.35 8.30
C ASP A 6 -34.56 6.78 9.70
N SER A 7 -35.27 5.65 9.75
CA SER A 7 -35.69 5.04 11.00
C SER A 7 -34.52 4.59 11.89
N GLU A 8 -33.38 4.26 11.29
CA GLU A 8 -32.19 3.85 12.04
C GLU A 8 -31.49 5.09 12.62
N GLU A 9 -31.32 6.13 11.82
CA GLU A 9 -30.73 7.41 12.25
C GLU A 9 -31.56 8.07 13.36
N GLN A 10 -32.90 8.03 13.27
CA GLN A 10 -33.78 8.59 14.29
C GLN A 10 -33.72 7.79 15.60
N ALA A 11 -33.55 6.47 15.54
CA ALA A 11 -33.41 5.62 16.73
C ALA A 11 -32.08 5.89 17.45
N ILE A 12 -30.99 6.10 16.70
CA ILE A 12 -29.69 6.47 17.27
C ILE A 12 -29.78 7.85 17.95
N LEU A 13 -30.39 8.83 17.29
CA LEU A 13 -30.56 10.17 17.85
C LEU A 13 -31.36 10.14 19.16
N ASN A 14 -32.48 9.41 19.18
CA ASN A 14 -33.32 9.27 20.37
C ASN A 14 -32.57 8.59 21.53
N SER A 15 -31.73 7.59 21.25
CA SER A 15 -30.90 6.91 22.27
C SER A 15 -29.84 7.83 22.88
N VAL A 16 -29.24 8.71 22.06
CA VAL A 16 -28.30 9.75 22.52
C VAL A 16 -29.02 10.78 23.40
N GLU A 17 -30.17 11.27 22.96
CA GLU A 17 -30.97 12.27 23.68
C GLU A 17 -31.51 11.76 25.02
N GLN A 18 -31.82 10.46 25.12
CA GLN A 18 -32.30 9.82 26.35
C GLN A 18 -31.17 9.42 27.31
N GLY A 19 -29.89 9.66 26.94
CA GLY A 19 -28.74 9.27 27.77
C GLY A 19 -28.57 7.76 27.93
N GLU A 20 -29.32 6.96 27.15
CA GLU A 20 -29.25 5.49 27.11
C GLU A 20 -28.11 4.99 26.23
N TRP A 21 -27.31 5.91 25.69
CA TRP A 21 -26.16 5.60 24.87
C TRP A 21 -25.14 4.80 25.67
N GLN A 22 -25.24 3.48 25.58
CA GLN A 22 -24.18 2.58 26.01
C GLN A 22 -23.04 2.78 25.03
N SER A 23 -22.08 3.63 25.41
CA SER A 23 -20.77 3.67 24.78
C SER A 23 -20.29 2.22 24.64
N VAL A 24 -19.79 1.87 23.46
CA VAL A 24 -19.17 0.58 23.11
C VAL A 24 -18.87 -0.31 24.32
N PRO A 25 -19.36 -1.57 24.37
CA PRO A 25 -19.41 -2.42 25.58
C PRO A 25 -18.12 -2.43 26.42
N SER A 26 -16.97 -2.24 25.77
CA SER A 26 -15.75 -1.72 26.37
C SER A 26 -15.02 -0.81 25.37
N LEU A 27 -14.88 0.47 25.71
CA LEU A 27 -14.11 1.43 24.91
C LEU A 27 -12.65 0.96 24.72
N GLU A 28 -12.06 0.34 25.74
CA GLU A 28 -10.71 -0.21 25.68
C GLU A 28 -10.61 -1.38 24.70
N LEU A 29 -11.59 -2.30 24.69
CA LEU A 29 -11.64 -3.40 23.73
C LEU A 29 -11.87 -2.90 22.32
N GLU A 30 -12.70 -1.87 22.13
CA GLU A 30 -12.97 -1.32 20.80
C GLU A 30 -11.74 -0.56 20.26
N ILE A 31 -11.09 0.26 21.09
CA ILE A 31 -9.81 0.91 20.75
C ILE A 31 -8.75 -0.15 20.40
N LYS A 32 -8.67 -1.22 21.18
CA LYS A 32 -7.76 -2.34 20.91
C LYS A 32 -8.09 -3.01 19.58
N ARG A 33 -9.36 -3.35 19.33
CA ARG A 33 -9.83 -3.95 18.08
C ARG A 33 -9.51 -3.09 16.86
N TYR A 34 -9.74 -1.78 16.93
CA TYR A 34 -9.38 -0.85 15.85
C TYR A 34 -7.87 -0.75 15.65
N ARG A 35 -7.08 -0.76 16.73
CA ARG A 35 -5.61 -0.75 16.63
C ARG A 35 -5.10 -2.04 16.01
N ASP A 36 -5.62 -3.18 16.43
CA ASP A 36 -5.27 -4.50 15.89
C ASP A 36 -5.68 -4.61 14.41
N TYR A 37 -6.87 -4.12 14.04
CA TYR A 37 -7.30 -4.01 12.65
C TYR A 37 -6.37 -3.11 11.83
N ALA A 38 -6.03 -1.92 12.33
CA ALA A 38 -5.13 -0.98 11.66
C ALA A 38 -3.72 -1.59 11.47
N VAL A 39 -3.20 -2.33 12.45
CA VAL A 39 -1.91 -3.04 12.35
C VAL A 39 -2.00 -4.20 11.36
N ALA A 40 -3.07 -4.99 11.39
CA ALA A 40 -3.28 -6.10 10.45
C ALA A 40 -3.47 -5.60 9.00
N SER A 41 -4.08 -4.43 8.80
CA SER A 41 -4.22 -3.78 7.49
C SER A 41 -2.93 -3.11 6.99
N ARG A 42 -1.88 -3.00 7.83
CA ARG A 42 -0.54 -2.49 7.47
C ARG A 42 0.42 -3.62 7.08
N GLN A 43 -0.08 -4.72 6.53
CA GLN A 43 0.80 -5.69 5.90
C GLN A 43 1.36 -5.08 4.63
N SER A 44 2.69 -4.94 4.62
CA SER A 44 3.46 -4.39 3.51
C SER A 44 3.32 -5.28 2.28
N ILE A 45 2.49 -4.87 1.31
CA ILE A 45 2.20 -5.66 0.11
C ILE A 45 3.25 -5.43 -0.98
N VAL A 46 4.00 -4.32 -0.92
CA VAL A 46 4.91 -3.95 -2.01
C VAL A 46 6.34 -4.22 -1.60
N THR A 47 6.93 -5.22 -2.24
CA THR A 47 8.35 -5.55 -2.14
C THR A 47 9.18 -4.72 -3.14
N PRO A 48 10.51 -4.62 -2.97
CA PRO A 48 11.36 -3.88 -3.91
C PRO A 48 11.24 -4.33 -5.38
N GLY A 49 11.18 -5.63 -5.63
CA GLY A 49 10.93 -6.19 -6.96
C GLY A 49 9.55 -5.83 -7.50
N ALA A 50 8.52 -5.84 -6.64
CA ALA A 50 7.20 -5.37 -7.02
C ALA A 50 7.20 -3.87 -7.36
N SER A 51 7.93 -3.04 -6.61
CA SER A 51 8.10 -1.62 -6.91
C SER A 51 8.72 -1.38 -8.28
N VAL A 52 9.78 -2.13 -8.63
CA VAL A 52 10.40 -2.07 -9.96
C VAL A 52 9.38 -2.42 -11.05
N ARG A 53 8.66 -3.53 -10.89
CA ARG A 53 7.65 -3.97 -11.86
C ARG A 53 6.54 -2.94 -12.04
N ILE A 54 5.96 -2.46 -10.94
CA ILE A 54 4.86 -1.50 -10.94
C ILE A 54 5.27 -0.22 -11.66
N LEU A 55 6.43 0.35 -11.31
CA LEU A 55 6.89 1.59 -11.94
C LEU A 55 7.23 1.40 -13.42
N ARG A 56 7.80 0.25 -13.80
CA ARG A 56 8.06 -0.09 -15.20
C ARG A 56 6.76 -0.16 -16.00
N GLU A 57 5.76 -0.86 -15.49
CA GLU A 57 4.46 -1.04 -16.16
C GLU A 57 3.66 0.26 -16.24
N LEU A 58 3.72 1.11 -15.21
CA LEU A 58 3.14 2.46 -15.23
C LEU A 58 3.74 3.37 -16.31
N GLN A 59 4.94 3.03 -16.81
CA GLN A 59 5.61 3.75 -17.89
C GLN A 59 5.49 3.02 -19.25
N ASP A 60 4.59 2.03 -19.35
CA ASP A 60 4.36 1.21 -20.56
C ASP A 60 5.64 0.52 -21.08
N MET A 61 6.59 0.25 -20.20
CA MET A 61 7.85 -0.39 -20.55
C MET A 61 7.77 -1.91 -20.40
N THR A 62 8.37 -2.66 -21.32
CA THR A 62 8.63 -4.11 -21.14
C THR A 62 9.92 -4.35 -20.36
N PRO A 63 10.15 -5.56 -19.81
CA PRO A 63 11.44 -5.92 -19.21
C PRO A 63 12.61 -5.75 -20.18
N THR A 64 12.38 -5.97 -21.48
CA THR A 64 13.37 -5.76 -22.55
C THR A 64 13.72 -4.28 -22.72
N ASP A 65 12.74 -3.39 -22.62
CA ASP A 65 12.97 -1.95 -22.70
C ASP A 65 13.80 -1.48 -21.51
N LEU A 66 13.45 -1.92 -20.30
CA LEU A 66 14.21 -1.58 -19.09
C LEU A 66 15.63 -2.15 -19.14
N ALA A 67 15.80 -3.38 -19.65
CA ALA A 67 17.12 -3.99 -19.85
C ALA A 67 17.98 -3.15 -20.81
N THR A 68 17.37 -2.66 -21.89
CA THR A 68 18.05 -1.79 -22.86
C THR A 68 18.52 -0.47 -22.24
N LEU A 69 17.70 0.15 -21.37
CA LEU A 69 18.05 1.41 -20.72
C LEU A 69 19.09 1.25 -19.59
N THR A 70 19.07 0.12 -18.90
CA THR A 70 19.92 -0.14 -17.72
C THR A 70 21.23 -0.84 -18.07
N GLY A 71 21.31 -1.51 -19.21
CA GLY A 71 22.41 -2.41 -19.58
C GLY A 71 22.41 -3.74 -18.81
N LEU A 72 21.37 -4.01 -18.01
CA LEU A 72 21.17 -5.30 -17.35
C LEU A 72 20.56 -6.30 -18.32
N SER A 73 20.69 -7.60 -18.04
CA SER A 73 20.00 -8.62 -18.83
C SER A 73 18.49 -8.65 -18.49
N VAL A 74 17.66 -9.04 -19.46
CA VAL A 74 16.22 -9.27 -19.24
C VAL A 74 15.98 -10.30 -18.12
N GLU A 75 16.84 -11.31 -18.03
CA GLU A 75 16.79 -12.34 -16.97
C GLU A 75 17.04 -11.72 -15.59
N THR A 76 18.04 -10.84 -15.44
CA THR A 76 18.32 -10.14 -14.19
C THR A 76 17.15 -9.27 -13.76
N ILE A 77 16.56 -8.50 -14.69
CA ILE A 77 15.39 -7.67 -14.38
C ILE A 77 14.21 -8.52 -13.94
N THR A 78 13.93 -9.59 -14.68
CA THR A 78 12.80 -10.48 -14.38
C THR A 78 12.99 -11.19 -13.03
N ALA A 79 14.21 -11.62 -12.72
CA ALA A 79 14.55 -12.25 -11.44
C ALA A 79 14.39 -11.26 -10.26
N ILE A 80 14.72 -9.97 -10.45
CA ILE A 80 14.45 -8.92 -9.45
C ILE A 80 12.95 -8.74 -9.28
N GLU A 81 12.20 -8.57 -10.37
CA GLU A 81 10.74 -8.33 -10.33
C GLU A 81 9.95 -9.48 -9.70
N GLN A 82 10.51 -10.69 -9.73
CA GLN A 82 9.94 -11.90 -9.16
C GLN A 82 10.52 -12.25 -7.78
N GLU A 83 11.33 -11.37 -7.17
CA GLU A 83 11.98 -11.60 -5.87
C GLU A 83 12.86 -12.87 -5.82
N GLN A 84 13.33 -13.34 -6.98
CA GLN A 84 14.25 -14.48 -7.07
C GLN A 84 15.67 -14.07 -6.69
N ILE A 85 16.03 -12.82 -6.98
CA ILE A 85 17.27 -12.19 -6.52
C ILE A 85 16.94 -10.83 -5.88
N PRO A 86 17.69 -10.42 -4.83
CA PRO A 86 17.45 -9.15 -4.18
C PRO A 86 17.88 -7.97 -5.05
N LEU A 87 17.11 -6.88 -5.00
CA LEU A 87 17.54 -5.59 -5.55
C LEU A 87 18.66 -5.01 -4.67
N THR A 88 19.88 -4.94 -5.21
CA THR A 88 21.00 -4.32 -4.49
C THR A 88 20.91 -2.79 -4.52
N GLU A 89 21.57 -2.12 -3.57
CA GLU A 89 21.62 -0.65 -3.54
C GLU A 89 22.18 -0.06 -4.84
N ALA A 90 23.28 -0.62 -5.36
CA ALA A 90 23.84 -0.21 -6.65
C ALA A 90 22.86 -0.47 -7.81
N GLY A 91 22.19 -1.62 -7.83
CA GLY A 91 21.15 -1.92 -8.83
C GLY A 91 19.97 -0.96 -8.76
N SER A 92 19.56 -0.54 -7.55
CA SER A 92 18.49 0.43 -7.36
C SER A 92 18.81 1.78 -7.98
N VAL A 93 20.06 2.25 -7.92
CA VAL A 93 20.48 3.51 -8.54
C VAL A 93 20.35 3.43 -10.06
N VAL A 94 20.82 2.34 -10.66
CA VAL A 94 20.77 2.13 -12.12
C VAL A 94 19.32 2.04 -12.61
N ILE A 95 18.49 1.22 -11.96
CA ILE A 95 17.08 1.03 -12.34
C ILE A 95 16.27 2.31 -12.10
N ALA A 96 16.49 3.00 -10.98
CA ALA A 96 15.79 4.25 -10.68
C ALA A 96 16.11 5.35 -11.68
N GLN A 97 17.36 5.40 -12.17
CA GLN A 97 17.75 6.35 -13.22
C GLN A 97 17.01 6.06 -14.54
N ALA A 98 16.88 4.78 -14.92
CA ALA A 98 16.12 4.39 -16.12
C ALA A 98 14.61 4.68 -15.97
N LEU A 99 14.04 4.44 -14.78
CA LEU A 99 12.64 4.69 -14.44
C LEU A 99 12.36 6.14 -14.00
N ARG A 100 13.36 7.02 -14.00
CA ARG A 100 13.25 8.44 -13.59
C ARG A 100 12.62 8.65 -12.20
N CYS A 101 12.99 7.82 -11.23
CA CYS A 101 12.54 7.92 -9.83
C CYS A 101 13.71 8.07 -8.85
N ASP A 102 13.42 8.37 -7.56
CA ASP A 102 14.43 8.33 -6.49
C ASP A 102 14.66 6.86 -6.08
N PRO A 103 15.93 6.39 -5.92
CA PRO A 103 16.23 5.00 -5.56
C PRO A 103 15.50 4.50 -4.30
N ARG A 104 15.20 5.39 -3.34
CA ARG A 104 14.47 5.03 -2.12
C ARG A 104 13.04 4.55 -2.40
N VAL A 105 12.44 4.97 -3.51
CA VAL A 105 11.12 4.47 -3.93
C VAL A 105 11.18 2.98 -4.28
N LEU A 106 12.30 2.51 -4.84
CA LEU A 106 12.48 1.09 -5.19
C LEU A 106 12.85 0.24 -3.98
N LEU A 107 13.55 0.80 -3.00
CA LEU A 107 13.99 0.08 -1.80
C LEU A 107 12.98 0.14 -0.65
N ALA A 108 11.96 0.99 -0.77
CA ALA A 108 10.91 1.09 0.23
C ALA A 108 10.05 -0.17 0.22
N SER A 109 10.15 -0.96 1.29
CA SER A 109 9.14 -1.96 1.65
C SER A 109 8.11 -1.26 2.54
N VAL A 110 6.87 -1.12 2.04
CA VAL A 110 5.76 -0.43 2.75
C VAL A 110 4.56 -1.33 2.88
#